data_AF-A0A7T4ULX9-F1
#
_entry.id   AF-A0A7T4ULX9-F1
#
_cell.length_a   1.000
_cell.length_b   1.000
_cell.length_c   1.000
_cell.angle_alpha   90.00
_cell.angle_beta   90.00
_cell.angle_gamma   90.00
#
_symmetry.space_group_name_H-M   'P 1'
#
loop_
_entity.id
_entity.type
_entity.pdbx_description
1 polymer ?
#
loop_
_entity_poly.entity_id
_entity_poly.type
_entity_poly.pdbx_seq_one_letter_code
_entity_poly.pdbx_strand_id
1 'polypeptide(L)'
;MNLIDTKGKVIAVDFDGTIVEHKYPVIGNEMMFAFATLKAFQSKGHRLILWTYRKGKELEEAVEFCRQNGMVFYAVNENFPGETVEGDFSRKINADIFIDDRNVGGFLGWDVIWQTLHPESGDYAHQLKNKDAHINYRNVKKKRWFGWG
;
A
#
# COMPACT_ATOMS: atom_id res chain seq x y z
N MET A 1 -14.80 -17.34 12.83
CA MET A 1 -13.49 -16.90 13.32
C MET A 1 -12.43 -17.67 12.54
N ASN A 2 -12.11 -17.26 11.31
CA ASN A 2 -11.21 -18.02 10.45
C ASN A 2 -9.99 -17.18 10.08
N LEU A 3 -8.86 -17.64 10.64
CA LEU A 3 -7.51 -17.69 10.06
C LEU A 3 -7.03 -16.39 9.41
N ILE A 4 -6.17 -15.67 10.14
CA ILE A 4 -5.28 -14.67 9.56
C ILE A 4 -4.40 -15.41 8.55
N ASP A 5 -4.74 -15.29 7.27
CA ASP A 5 -3.91 -15.76 6.17
C ASP A 5 -2.55 -15.07 6.26
N THR A 6 -1.50 -15.85 6.53
CA THR A 6 -0.14 -15.36 6.68
C THR A 6 0.51 -14.98 5.34
N LYS A 7 -0.16 -15.19 4.19
CA LYS A 7 0.24 -14.66 2.88
C LYS A 7 -0.24 -13.21 2.67
N GLY A 8 -1.36 -12.82 3.27
CA GLY A 8 -1.96 -11.50 3.10
C GLY A 8 -1.06 -10.38 3.63
N LYS A 9 -0.79 -9.39 2.77
CA LYS A 9 -0.10 -8.14 3.13
C LYS A 9 -1.06 -7.04 3.55
N VAL A 10 -0.60 -6.18 4.44
CA VAL A 10 -1.21 -4.87 4.72
C VAL A 10 -0.60 -3.86 3.75
N ILE A 11 -1.42 -3.24 2.91
CA ILE A 11 -0.99 -2.29 1.90
C ILE A 11 -1.67 -0.94 2.20
N ALA A 12 -0.87 0.06 2.52
CA ALA A 12 -1.34 1.43 2.66
C ALA A 12 -1.35 2.10 1.28
N VAL A 13 -2.47 2.72 0.91
CA VAL A 13 -2.69 3.30 -0.42
C VAL A 13 -3.12 4.75 -0.27
N ASP A 14 -2.36 5.67 -0.87
CA ASP A 14 -2.75 7.08 -0.98
C ASP A 14 -3.97 7.27 -1.90
N PHE A 15 -4.65 8.41 -1.77
CA PHE A 15 -5.83 8.75 -2.55
C PHE A 15 -5.52 9.67 -3.75
N ASP A 16 -5.03 10.90 -3.50
CA ASP A 16 -4.92 11.98 -4.49
C ASP A 16 -3.62 11.94 -5.28
N GLY A 17 -3.71 11.53 -6.55
CA GLY A 17 -2.55 11.24 -7.41
C GLY A 17 -2.29 9.75 -7.55
N THR A 18 -2.95 8.93 -6.72
CA THR A 18 -2.74 7.47 -6.62
C THR A 18 -3.97 6.68 -7.06
N ILE A 19 -5.11 6.85 -6.39
CA ILE A 19 -6.38 6.21 -6.76
C ILE A 19 -7.13 7.07 -7.77
N VAL A 20 -7.09 8.39 -7.59
CA VAL A 20 -7.69 9.38 -8.48
C VAL A 20 -6.65 10.41 -8.92
N GLU A 21 -6.93 11.15 -9.98
CA GLU A 21 -6.13 12.32 -10.35
C GLU A 21 -6.03 13.31 -9.18
N HIS A 22 -4.86 13.92 -8.99
CA HIS A 22 -4.66 14.90 -7.91
C HIS A 22 -5.45 16.20 -8.20
N LYS A 23 -6.64 16.31 -7.62
CA LYS A 23 -7.53 17.48 -7.75
C LYS A 23 -8.06 18.01 -6.41
N TYR A 24 -7.38 17.70 -5.30
CA TYR A 24 -7.76 18.16 -3.97
C TYR A 24 -8.08 19.68 -3.96
N PRO A 25 -9.21 20.12 -3.36
CA PRO A 25 -10.09 19.35 -2.47
C PRO A 25 -11.11 18.46 -3.19
N VAL A 26 -11.39 18.68 -4.49
CA VAL A 26 -12.36 17.86 -5.23
C VAL A 26 -11.78 16.47 -5.55
N ILE A 27 -12.65 15.52 -5.87
CA ILE A 27 -12.23 14.18 -6.30
C ILE A 27 -11.96 14.20 -7.80
N GLY A 28 -10.78 13.72 -8.20
CA GLY A 28 -10.42 13.57 -9.61
C GLY A 28 -11.01 12.34 -10.27
N ASN A 29 -10.73 12.15 -11.55
CA ASN A 29 -11.11 10.90 -12.23
C ASN A 29 -10.30 9.74 -11.67
N GLU A 30 -10.84 8.52 -11.75
CA GLU A 30 -10.09 7.30 -11.43
C GLU A 30 -8.77 7.26 -12.22
N MET A 31 -7.67 6.93 -11.55
CA MET A 31 -6.41 6.58 -12.21
C MET A 31 -6.59 5.25 -12.96
N MET A 32 -5.97 5.13 -14.14
CA MET A 32 -6.13 3.95 -14.99
C MET A 32 -5.86 2.65 -14.21
N PHE A 33 -6.87 1.75 -14.20
CA PHE A 33 -6.88 0.45 -13.51
C PHE A 33 -6.83 0.48 -11.96
N ALA A 34 -7.05 1.63 -11.31
CA ALA A 34 -6.96 1.74 -9.86
C ALA A 34 -7.90 0.78 -9.13
N PHE A 35 -9.22 0.89 -9.35
CA PHE A 35 -10.18 0.07 -8.63
C PHE A 35 -10.10 -1.41 -9.02
N ALA A 36 -9.81 -1.71 -10.28
CA ALA A 36 -9.58 -3.08 -10.74
C ALA A 36 -8.42 -3.73 -9.96
N THR A 37 -7.31 -3.01 -9.79
CA THR A 37 -6.11 -3.50 -9.13
C THR A 37 -6.29 -3.63 -7.62
N LEU A 38 -6.94 -2.64 -6.99
CA LEU A 38 -7.27 -2.69 -5.56
C LEU A 38 -8.17 -3.88 -5.22
N LYS A 39 -9.22 -4.12 -6.02
CA LYS A 39 -10.10 -5.28 -5.87
C LYS A 39 -9.35 -6.60 -6.10
N ALA A 40 -8.41 -6.62 -7.05
CA ALA A 40 -7.54 -7.78 -7.26
C ALA A 40 -6.66 -8.07 -6.03
N PHE A 41 -6.06 -7.05 -5.41
CA PHE A 41 -5.32 -7.23 -4.15
C PHE A 41 -6.21 -7.81 -3.04
N GLN A 42 -7.42 -7.30 -2.86
CA GLN A 42 -8.34 -7.87 -1.86
C GLN A 42 -8.68 -9.33 -2.16
N SER A 43 -8.90 -9.69 -3.42
CA SER A 43 -9.17 -11.08 -3.83
C SER A 43 -8.00 -12.04 -3.55
N LYS A 44 -6.78 -11.50 -3.48
CA LYS A 44 -5.55 -12.23 -3.10
C LYS A 44 -5.31 -12.26 -1.59
N GLY A 45 -6.26 -11.78 -0.78
CA GLY A 45 -6.19 -11.80 0.69
C GLY A 45 -5.47 -10.59 1.30
N HIS A 46 -5.14 -9.55 0.52
CA HIS A 46 -4.53 -8.35 1.05
C HIS A 46 -5.53 -7.46 1.79
N ARG A 47 -5.07 -6.84 2.87
CA ARG A 47 -5.80 -5.81 3.60
C ARG A 47 -5.33 -4.46 3.13
N LEU A 48 -6.25 -3.64 2.64
CA LEU A 48 -5.93 -2.31 2.12
C LEU A 48 -6.32 -1.26 3.16
N ILE A 49 -5.39 -0.38 3.49
CA ILE A 49 -5.62 0.79 4.34
C ILE A 49 -5.64 2.01 3.43
N LEU A 50 -6.73 2.80 3.47
CA LEU A 50 -6.72 4.11 2.83
C LEU A 50 -5.82 5.01 3.68
N TRP A 51 -4.72 5.49 3.11
CA TRP A 51 -3.72 6.30 3.80
C TRP A 51 -3.58 7.65 3.13
N THR A 52 -4.39 8.61 3.55
CA THR A 52 -4.52 9.91 2.90
C THR A 52 -4.42 11.03 3.91
N TYR A 53 -3.90 12.18 3.48
CA TYR A 53 -3.92 13.40 4.31
C TYR A 53 -5.31 14.06 4.37
N ARG A 54 -6.29 13.59 3.57
CA ARG A 54 -7.69 14.01 3.68
C ARG A 54 -8.20 13.74 5.10
N LYS A 55 -9.06 14.62 5.59
CA LYS A 55 -9.67 14.55 6.93
C LYS A 55 -11.08 15.14 6.89
N GLY A 56 -11.91 14.84 7.90
CA GLY A 56 -13.28 15.38 7.98
C GLY A 56 -14.10 15.06 6.74
N LYS A 57 -14.81 16.06 6.22
CA LYS A 57 -15.73 15.91 5.08
C LYS A 57 -15.05 15.38 3.83
N GLU A 58 -13.84 15.86 3.52
CA GLU A 58 -13.09 15.42 2.34
C GLU A 58 -12.67 13.95 2.44
N LEU A 59 -12.42 13.46 3.66
CA LEU A 59 -12.14 12.04 3.90
C LEU A 59 -13.39 11.18 3.72
N GLU A 60 -14.52 11.62 4.28
CA GLU A 60 -15.81 10.95 4.11
C GLU A 60 -16.18 10.84 2.62
N GLU A 61 -15.99 11.90 1.85
CA GLU A 61 -16.22 11.91 0.40
C GLU A 61 -15.29 10.92 -0.34
N ALA A 62 -14.00 10.86 0.02
CA ALA A 62 -13.07 9.92 -0.59
C ALA A 62 -13.43 8.44 -0.29
N VAL A 63 -13.82 8.15 0.97
CA VAL A 63 -14.28 6.82 1.38
C VAL A 63 -15.55 6.43 0.63
N GLU A 64 -16.51 7.34 0.54
CA GLU A 64 -17.78 7.12 -0.16
C GLU A 64 -17.56 6.91 -1.67
N PHE A 65 -16.68 7.70 -2.30
CA PHE A 65 -16.30 7.52 -3.70
C PHE A 65 -15.71 6.13 -3.97
N CYS A 66 -14.83 5.65 -3.09
CA CYS A 66 -14.30 4.29 -3.19
C CYS A 66 -15.40 3.25 -3.04
N ARG A 67 -16.30 3.42 -2.07
CA ARG A 67 -17.42 2.51 -1.82
C ARG A 67 -18.36 2.41 -3.02
N GLN A 68 -18.69 3.54 -3.66
CA GLN A 68 -19.52 3.59 -4.88
C GLN A 68 -18.88 2.84 -6.06
N ASN A 69 -17.55 2.79 -6.11
CA ASN A 69 -16.78 2.01 -7.08
C ASN A 69 -16.54 0.55 -6.66
N GLY A 70 -17.21 0.09 -5.59
CA GLY A 70 -17.15 -1.28 -5.09
C GLY A 70 -15.87 -1.61 -4.32
N MET A 71 -15.18 -0.60 -3.78
CA MET A 71 -13.95 -0.76 -2.99
C MET A 71 -14.19 -0.30 -1.55
N VAL A 72 -14.02 -1.22 -0.60
CA VAL A 72 -14.14 -0.95 0.84
C VAL A 72 -12.82 -1.28 1.52
N PHE A 73 -12.22 -0.29 2.18
CA PHE A 73 -10.93 -0.47 2.86
C PHE A 73 -11.09 -1.22 4.19
N TYR A 74 -10.02 -1.91 4.59
CA TYR A 74 -9.91 -2.57 5.89
C TYR A 74 -9.89 -1.54 7.03
N ALA A 75 -9.18 -0.43 6.84
CA ALA A 75 -9.13 0.71 7.75
C ALA A 75 -8.86 2.00 6.96
N VAL A 76 -9.10 3.16 7.58
CA VAL A 76 -8.91 4.48 6.97
C VAL A 76 -8.09 5.33 7.94
N ASN A 77 -6.88 5.71 7.54
CA ASN A 77 -5.94 6.47 8.38
C ASN A 77 -5.62 5.84 9.75
N GLU A 78 -5.79 4.51 9.85
CA GLU A 78 -5.64 3.71 11.07
C GLU A 78 -4.96 2.36 10.71
N ASN A 79 -4.22 1.78 11.66
CA ASN A 79 -3.59 0.47 11.51
C ASN A 79 -4.61 -0.69 11.45
N PHE A 80 -5.75 -0.52 12.10
CA PHE A 80 -6.85 -1.47 12.15
C PHE A 80 -8.16 -0.73 12.47
N PRO A 81 -9.33 -1.26 12.06
CA PRO A 81 -10.59 -0.57 12.29
C PRO A 81 -10.84 -0.35 13.79
N GLY A 82 -11.10 0.92 14.16
CA GLY A 82 -11.39 1.31 15.54
C GLY A 82 -10.14 1.55 16.38
N GLU A 83 -9.01 1.86 15.75
CA GLU A 83 -7.80 2.30 16.46
C GLU A 83 -8.08 3.64 17.16
N THR A 84 -8.02 3.65 18.49
CA THR A 84 -8.29 4.86 19.28
C THR A 84 -7.07 5.77 19.31
N VAL A 85 -7.30 7.07 19.17
CA VAL A 85 -6.26 8.12 19.30
C VAL A 85 -5.70 8.21 20.74
N GLU A 86 -6.38 7.58 21.71
CA GLU A 86 -5.99 7.56 23.11
C GLU A 86 -4.82 6.59 23.35
N GLY A 87 -3.57 7.08 23.25
CA GLY A 87 -2.38 6.32 23.62
C GLY A 87 -1.07 6.79 22.97
N ASP A 88 0.03 6.08 23.28
CA ASP A 88 1.40 6.27 22.76
C ASP A 88 1.61 5.54 21.42
N PHE A 89 0.64 5.66 20.51
CA PHE A 89 0.70 4.99 19.21
C PHE A 89 1.40 5.88 18.18
N SER A 90 2.19 5.27 17.29
CA SER A 90 2.89 6.00 16.24
C SER A 90 1.89 6.57 15.24
N ARG A 91 2.05 7.85 14.88
CA ARG A 91 1.25 8.50 13.82
C ARG A 91 1.43 7.86 12.44
N LYS A 92 2.46 7.02 12.25
CA LYS A 92 2.74 6.35 10.97
C LYS A 92 2.07 4.98 10.96
N ILE A 93 1.33 4.68 9.89
CA ILE A 93 0.78 3.34 9.64
C ILE A 93 1.90 2.30 9.57
N ASN A 94 1.64 1.17 10.20
CA ASN A 94 2.44 -0.05 10.13
C ASN A 94 1.90 -0.95 9.01
N ALA A 95 2.37 -0.72 7.78
CA ALA A 95 2.02 -1.49 6.59
C ALA A 95 3.26 -2.21 6.02
N ASP A 96 3.03 -3.32 5.31
CA ASP A 96 4.07 -4.04 4.57
C ASP A 96 4.51 -3.27 3.32
N ILE A 97 3.56 -2.59 2.66
CA ILE A 97 3.73 -1.87 1.39
C ILE A 97 3.02 -0.52 1.48
N PHE A 98 3.64 0.51 0.90
CA PHE A 98 3.04 1.83 0.67
C PHE A 98 2.96 2.11 -0.83
N ILE A 99 1.78 2.44 -1.31
CA ILE A 99 1.52 2.86 -2.70
C ILE A 99 1.10 4.33 -2.65
N ASP A 100 1.92 5.19 -3.23
CA ASP A 100 1.82 6.65 -3.09
C ASP A 100 2.48 7.31 -4.30
N ASP A 101 1.85 8.37 -4.84
CA ASP A 101 2.36 9.11 -6.00
C ASP A 101 3.64 9.91 -5.68
N ARG A 102 3.81 10.25 -4.40
CA ARG A 102 4.96 11.02 -3.87
C ARG A 102 6.10 10.14 -3.40
N ASN A 103 6.03 8.83 -3.60
CA ASN A 103 7.17 7.95 -3.38
C ASN A 103 8.40 8.44 -4.19
N VAL A 104 9.61 8.25 -3.64
CA VAL A 104 10.84 8.61 -4.36
C VAL A 104 10.92 7.80 -5.67
N GLY A 105 10.91 8.51 -6.81
CA GLY A 105 10.82 7.91 -8.14
C GLY A 105 9.42 8.02 -8.79
N GLY A 106 8.44 8.57 -8.07
CA GLY A 106 7.07 8.82 -8.55
C GLY A 106 6.16 7.61 -8.55
N PHE A 107 4.90 7.83 -8.93
CA PHE A 107 3.92 6.78 -9.14
C PHE A 107 4.31 5.88 -10.32
N LEU A 108 4.34 4.57 -10.11
CA LEU A 108 4.76 3.62 -11.15
C LEU A 108 3.63 3.23 -12.12
N GLY A 109 2.38 3.54 -11.80
CA GLY A 109 1.21 3.01 -12.51
C GLY A 109 0.72 1.69 -11.92
N TRP A 110 -0.60 1.48 -11.96
CA TRP A 110 -1.26 0.34 -11.32
C TRP A 110 -0.90 -1.01 -11.96
N ASP A 111 -0.67 -1.05 -13.27
CA ASP A 111 -0.20 -2.21 -14.00
C ASP A 111 1.19 -2.67 -13.54
N VAL A 112 2.13 -1.72 -13.42
CA VAL A 112 3.49 -2.01 -12.94
C VAL A 112 3.46 -2.41 -11.47
N ILE A 113 2.66 -1.74 -10.65
CA ILE A 113 2.49 -2.10 -9.22
C ILE A 113 1.94 -3.51 -9.08
N TRP A 114 0.91 -3.87 -9.85
CA TRP A 114 0.36 -5.22 -9.86
C TRP A 114 1.41 -6.25 -10.22
N GLN A 115 2.12 -6.09 -11.35
CA GLN A 115 3.16 -7.04 -11.76
C GLN A 115 4.34 -7.12 -10.78
N THR A 116 4.66 -6.01 -10.10
CA THR A 116 5.71 -5.97 -9.08
C THR A 116 5.36 -6.82 -7.87
N LEU A 117 4.08 -6.94 -7.51
CA LEU A 117 3.62 -7.68 -6.32
C LEU A 117 3.07 -9.07 -6.64
N HIS A 118 2.44 -9.25 -7.80
CA HIS A 118 1.87 -10.50 -8.33
C HIS A 118 2.30 -10.70 -9.79
N PRO A 119 3.57 -11.02 -10.04
CA PRO A 119 4.05 -11.29 -11.40
C PRO A 119 3.23 -12.41 -12.05
N GLU A 120 2.82 -12.19 -13.29
CA GLU A 120 1.99 -13.14 -14.06
C GLU A 120 0.66 -13.49 -13.36
N SER A 121 0.17 -12.60 -12.48
CA SER A 121 -1.01 -12.80 -11.64
C SER A 121 -0.90 -13.99 -10.66
N GLY A 122 0.32 -14.41 -10.33
CA GLY A 122 0.61 -15.50 -9.41
C GLY A 122 0.37 -15.17 -7.92
N ASP A 123 1.02 -15.95 -7.04
CA ASP A 123 1.08 -15.67 -5.61
C ASP A 123 1.88 -14.39 -5.33
N TYR A 124 1.77 -13.84 -4.11
CA TYR A 124 2.54 -12.66 -3.73
C TYR A 124 4.04 -12.93 -3.82
N ALA A 125 4.73 -12.17 -4.68
CA ALA A 125 6.15 -12.28 -4.92
C ALA A 125 6.74 -10.89 -5.24
N HIS A 126 6.96 -10.09 -4.19
CA HIS A 126 7.46 -8.72 -4.32
C HIS A 126 8.84 -8.65 -5.01
N GLN A 127 8.84 -8.10 -6.23
CA GLN A 127 10.03 -7.88 -7.05
C GLN A 127 10.78 -6.61 -6.64
N LEU A 128 11.69 -6.73 -5.66
CA LEU A 128 12.51 -5.61 -5.22
C LEU A 128 13.50 -5.16 -6.32
N LYS A 129 13.40 -3.89 -6.75
CA LYS A 129 14.36 -3.30 -7.72
C LYS A 129 15.82 -3.38 -7.25
N ASN A 130 16.06 -3.19 -5.96
CA ASN A 130 17.38 -3.35 -5.34
C ASN A 130 17.26 -4.12 -4.03
N LYS A 131 17.33 -5.46 -4.13
CA LYS A 131 17.20 -6.36 -2.98
C LYS A 131 18.27 -6.14 -1.92
N ASP A 132 19.52 -5.88 -2.33
CA ASP A 132 20.64 -5.69 -1.41
C ASP A 132 20.48 -4.41 -0.57
N ALA A 133 20.06 -3.31 -1.20
CA ALA A 133 19.74 -2.08 -0.47
C ALA A 133 18.58 -2.28 0.49
N HIS A 134 17.51 -2.96 0.07
CA HIS A 134 16.33 -3.22 0.90
C HIS A 134 16.66 -4.01 2.18
N ILE A 135 17.59 -4.97 2.09
CA ILE A 135 18.07 -5.74 3.26
C ILE A 135 19.25 -5.09 3.98
N ASN A 136 19.50 -3.80 3.76
CA ASN A 136 20.58 -3.02 4.37
C ASN A 136 21.98 -3.59 4.13
N TYR A 137 22.22 -4.15 2.94
CA TYR A 137 23.51 -4.72 2.52
C TYR A 137 24.10 -5.77 3.49
N ARG A 138 23.26 -6.43 4.31
CA ARG A 138 23.70 -7.36 5.37
C ARG A 138 24.60 -8.49 4.86
N ASN A 139 24.38 -8.97 3.63
CA ASN A 139 25.13 -10.08 3.04
C ASN A 139 26.49 -9.67 2.46
N VAL A 140 26.69 -8.39 2.12
CA VAL A 140 27.96 -7.87 1.58
C VAL A 140 29.04 -7.82 2.66
N LYS A 141 28.67 -7.54 3.92
CA LYS A 141 29.62 -7.49 5.04
C LYS A 141 30.22 -8.86 5.39
N LYS A 142 29.47 -9.96 5.25
CA LYS A 142 29.96 -11.32 5.58
C LYS A 142 31.05 -11.82 4.65
N LYS A 143 31.04 -11.43 3.36
CA LYS A 143 32.09 -11.84 2.40
C LYS A 143 33.44 -11.16 2.63
N ARG A 144 33.50 -10.07 3.39
CA ARG A 144 34.76 -9.35 3.72
C ARG A 144 35.53 -9.89 4.93
N TRP A 145 34.98 -10.86 5.67
CA TRP A 145 35.59 -11.40 6.90
C TRP A 145 36.28 -12.75 6.74
N PHE A 146 36.30 -13.33 5.54
CA PHE A 146 37.05 -14.57 5.25
C PHE A 146 38.16 -14.29 4.24
N GLY A 147 39.33 -13.93 4.76
CA GLY A 147 40.55 -13.96 3.96
C GLY A 147 41.58 -12.94 4.41
N TRP A 148 42.23 -13.19 5.55
CA TRP A 148 43.64 -12.92 5.84
C TRP A 148 44.06 -13.87 6.97
N GLY A 149 44.59 -15.02 6.57
CA GLY A 149 45.21 -16.06 7.39
C GLY A 149 46.07 -16.89 6.47
#